data_AF-A0A2V9BM90-F1
#
_entry.id   AF-A0A2V9BM90-F1
#
_cell.length_a   1.000
_cell.length_b   1.000
_cell.length_c   1.000
_cell.angle_alpha   90.00
_cell.angle_beta   90.00
_cell.angle_gamma   90.00
#
_symmetry.space_group_name_H-M   'P 1'
#
loop_
_entity.id
_entity.type
_entity.pdbx_description
1 polymer ?
#
loop_
_entity_poly.entity_id
_entity_poly.type
_entity_poly.pdbx_seq_one_letter_code
_entity_poly.pdbx_strand_id
1 'polypeptide(L)'
;MSSEIWVRWRVRLGYPVALISFVLARPTPSSLTIGTAIAALGLLVRGTAAGHLCKGERLAIWGPYAYTRNPLYLGSTLLAAGFVVATHSWSATAIVLGYFA
;
A
#
# COMPACT_ATOMS: atom_id res chain seq x y z
N MET A 1 -20.87 -1.87 17.03
CA MET A 1 -20.01 -0.93 17.81
C MET A 1 -18.57 -1.44 18.00
N SER A 2 -18.24 -2.71 17.74
CA SER A 2 -16.88 -3.27 17.87
C SER A 2 -15.98 -3.10 16.63
N SER A 3 -16.54 -2.98 15.42
CA SER A 3 -15.78 -2.92 14.16
C SER A 3 -14.98 -1.63 13.96
N GLU A 4 -15.44 -0.49 14.49
CA GLU A 4 -14.71 0.79 14.38
C GLU A 4 -13.37 0.79 15.15
N ILE A 5 -13.32 0.08 16.28
CA ILE A 5 -12.12 -0.02 17.12
C ILE A 5 -11.00 -0.72 16.35
N TRP A 6 -11.34 -1.80 15.63
CA TRP A 6 -10.39 -2.58 14.83
C TRP A 6 -9.79 -1.77 13.68
N VAL A 7 -10.60 -0.96 12.97
CA VAL A 7 -10.12 -0.12 11.86
C VAL A 7 -9.16 0.96 12.35
N ARG A 8 -9.47 1.61 13.48
CA ARG A 8 -8.59 2.63 14.11
C ARG A 8 -7.27 2.03 14.60
N TRP A 9 -7.32 0.85 15.20
CA TRP A 9 -6.11 0.18 15.68
C TRP A 9 -5.23 -0.30 14.54
N ARG A 10 -5.80 -0.83 13.46
CA ARG A 10 -5.02 -1.26 12.29
C ARG A 10 -4.20 -0.12 11.70
N VAL A 11 -4.80 1.07 11.54
CA VAL A 11 -4.08 2.26 11.05
C VAL A 11 -2.95 2.67 11.99
N ARG A 12 -3.19 2.61 13.31
CA ARG A 12 -2.17 2.94 14.32
C ARG A 12 -1.01 1.95 14.36
N LEU A 13 -1.28 0.66 14.12
CA LEU A 13 -0.26 -0.39 14.02
C LEU A 13 0.66 -0.21 12.80
N GLY A 14 0.19 0.50 11.77
CA GLY A 14 1.02 0.84 10.62
C GLY A 14 2.22 1.72 10.97
N TYR A 15 2.11 2.63 11.94
CA TYR A 15 3.22 3.52 12.35
C TYR A 15 4.42 2.78 12.96
N PRO A 16 4.26 1.93 13.99
CA PRO A 16 5.38 1.16 14.54
C PRO A 16 5.94 0.17 13.52
N VAL A 17 5.09 -0.45 12.68
CA VAL A 17 5.56 -1.31 11.59
C VAL A 17 6.49 -0.54 10.65
N ALA A 18 6.05 0.64 10.20
CA ALA A 18 6.87 1.49 9.33
C ALA A 18 8.18 1.91 10.01
N LEU A 19 8.14 2.27 11.29
CA LEU A 19 9.33 2.67 12.06
C LEU A 19 10.32 1.52 12.20
N ILE A 20 9.85 0.32 12.57
CA ILE A 20 10.71 -0.86 12.70
C ILE A 20 11.31 -1.22 11.34
N SER A 21 10.49 -1.27 10.28
CA SER A 21 10.98 -1.51 8.92
C SER A 21 12.01 -0.48 8.46
N PHE A 22 11.86 0.79 8.86
CA PHE A 22 12.82 1.85 8.55
C PHE A 22 14.16 1.66 9.27
N VAL A 23 14.15 1.28 10.55
CA VAL A 23 15.37 0.99 11.32
C VAL A 23 16.11 -0.24 10.78
N LEU A 24 15.37 -1.24 10.30
CA LEU A 24 15.94 -2.46 9.73
C LEU A 24 16.29 -2.34 8.24
N ALA A 25 15.98 -1.20 7.61
CA ALA A 25 16.22 -0.97 6.20
C ALA A 25 17.73 -0.86 5.91
N ARG A 26 18.15 -1.47 4.80
CA ARG A 26 19.51 -1.33 4.26
C ARG A 26 19.42 -0.89 2.79
N PRO A 27 18.88 0.32 2.54
CA PRO A 27 18.58 0.76 1.19
C PRO A 27 19.86 0.91 0.37
N THR A 28 19.83 0.41 -0.86
CA THR A 28 20.80 0.72 -1.91
C THR A 28 20.19 1.73 -2.89
N PRO A 29 20.99 2.54 -3.60
CA PRO A 29 20.45 3.50 -4.57
C PRO A 29 19.53 2.84 -5.61
N SER A 30 19.91 1.67 -6.12
CA SER A 30 19.10 0.89 -7.07
C SER A 30 17.79 0.40 -6.46
N SER A 31 17.82 -0.09 -5.21
CA SER A 31 16.60 -0.53 -4.53
C SER A 31 15.63 0.63 -4.27
N LEU A 32 16.18 1.82 -3.95
CA LEU A 32 15.39 3.00 -3.68
C LEU A 32 14.72 3.52 -4.96
N THR A 33 15.43 3.55 -6.09
CA THR A 33 14.85 3.99 -7.37
C THR A 33 13.76 3.02 -7.85
N ILE A 34 14.04 1.71 -7.82
CA ILE A 34 13.07 0.69 -8.23
C ILE A 34 11.86 0.69 -7.28
N GLY A 35 12.09 0.68 -5.98
CA GLY A 35 11.02 0.67 -4.97
C GLY A 35 10.15 1.93 -5.04
N THR A 36 10.75 3.10 -5.23
CA THR A 36 10.01 4.36 -5.40
C THR A 36 9.20 4.38 -6.69
N ALA A 37 9.74 3.86 -7.80
CA ALA A 37 9.00 3.76 -9.05
C ALA A 37 7.76 2.86 -8.91
N ILE A 38 7.90 1.69 -8.26
CA ILE A 38 6.79 0.78 -7.97
C ILE A 38 5.76 1.46 -7.06
N ALA A 39 6.20 2.11 -5.99
CA ALA A 39 5.33 2.82 -5.07
C ALA A 39 4.56 3.97 -5.75
N ALA A 40 5.22 4.72 -6.63
CA ALA A 40 4.61 5.79 -7.41
C ALA A 40 3.50 5.25 -8.33
N LEU A 41 3.75 4.13 -9.03
CA LEU A 41 2.72 3.46 -9.82
C LEU A 41 1.53 3.02 -8.95
N GLY A 42 1.80 2.43 -7.77
CA GLY A 42 0.76 2.08 -6.81
C GLY A 42 -0.07 3.28 -6.37
N LEU A 43 0.58 4.41 -6.08
CA LEU A 43 -0.08 5.67 -5.71
C LEU A 43 -0.96 6.21 -6.85
N LEU A 44 -0.48 6.17 -8.10
CA LEU A 44 -1.25 6.59 -9.27
C LEU A 44 -2.50 5.73 -9.47
N VAL A 45 -2.37 4.39 -9.38
CA VAL A 45 -3.50 3.47 -9.44
C VAL A 45 -4.50 3.79 -8.33
N ARG A 46 -4.01 4.04 -7.11
CA ARG A 46 -4.86 4.30 -5.96
C ARG A 46 -5.56 5.65 -6.03
N GLY A 47 -4.86 6.69 -6.49
CA GLY A 47 -5.40 8.04 -6.66
C GLY A 47 -6.42 8.11 -7.80
N THR A 48 -6.12 7.49 -8.94
CA THR A 48 -7.09 7.39 -10.05
C THR A 48 -8.32 6.59 -9.64
N ALA A 49 -8.16 5.48 -8.91
CA ALA A 49 -9.29 4.73 -8.37
C ALA A 49 -10.14 5.54 -7.40
N ALA A 50 -9.51 6.26 -6.46
CA ALA A 50 -10.23 7.12 -5.51
C ALA A 50 -10.96 8.27 -6.22
N GLY A 51 -10.35 8.85 -7.26
CA GLY A 51 -10.97 9.91 -8.08
C GLY A 51 -12.16 9.42 -8.92
N HIS A 52 -12.14 8.16 -9.36
CA HIS A 52 -13.27 7.54 -10.07
C HIS A 52 -14.35 6.99 -9.12
N LEU A 53 -14.08 6.93 -7.81
CA LEU A 53 -15.02 6.43 -6.82
C LEU A 53 -15.99 7.55 -6.39
N CYS A 54 -17.02 7.82 -7.19
CA CYS A 54 -18.16 8.62 -6.75
C CYS A 54 -19.03 7.79 -5.78
N LYS A 55 -18.77 7.93 -4.47
CA LYS A 55 -19.58 7.29 -3.42
C LYS A 55 -21.03 7.79 -3.49
N GLY A 56 -21.93 6.97 -4.04
CA GLY A 56 -23.38 7.14 -3.91
C GLY A 56 -24.21 7.16 -5.19
N GLU A 57 -23.62 7.25 -6.39
CA GLU A 57 -24.42 7.53 -7.61
C GLU A 57 -24.43 6.42 -8.67
N ARG A 58 -23.34 5.68 -8.88
CA ARG A 58 -23.27 4.60 -9.89
C ARG A 58 -22.12 3.63 -9.64
N LEU A 59 -22.27 2.39 -10.10
CA LEU A 59 -21.18 1.43 -10.16
C LEU A 59 -20.09 2.00 -11.11
N ALA A 60 -18.92 2.34 -10.58
CA ALA A 60 -17.80 2.81 -11.39
C ALA A 60 -17.30 1.64 -12.26
N ILE A 61 -17.68 1.65 -13.54
CA ILE A 61 -17.29 0.64 -14.56
C ILE A 61 -16.20 1.15 -15.51
N TRP A 62 -15.76 2.41 -15.34
CA TRP A 62 -14.76 3.06 -16.20
C TRP A 62 -13.50 3.39 -15.42
N GLY A 63 -12.35 3.39 -16.10
CA GLY A 63 -11.03 3.63 -15.50
C GLY A 63 -10.46 2.38 -14.81
N PRO A 64 -9.77 2.50 -13.65
CA PRO A 64 -9.11 1.38 -12.96
C PRO A 64 -10.06 0.22 -12.60
N TYR A 65 -11.34 0.53 -12.39
CA TYR A 65 -12.39 -0.45 -12.09
C TYR A 65 -12.74 -1.36 -13.28
N ALA A 66 -12.33 -1.02 -14.50
CA ALA A 66 -12.48 -1.89 -15.68
C ALA A 66 -11.46 -3.05 -15.67
N TYR A 67 -10.29 -2.85 -15.04
CA TYR A 67 -9.21 -3.84 -15.02
C TYR A 67 -9.23 -4.73 -13.78
N THR A 68 -9.80 -4.25 -12.67
CA THR A 68 -9.92 -5.02 -11.44
C THR A 68 -11.14 -4.59 -10.63
N ARG A 69 -11.76 -5.53 -9.90
CA ARG A 69 -12.90 -5.24 -9.02
C ARG A 69 -12.53 -4.38 -7.82
N ASN A 70 -11.25 -4.37 -7.43
CA ASN A 70 -10.75 -3.72 -6.22
C ASN A 70 -9.46 -2.92 -6.48
N PRO A 71 -9.49 -1.87 -7.32
CA PRO A 71 -8.29 -1.12 -7.71
C PRO A 71 -7.63 -0.38 -6.56
N LEU A 72 -8.38 -0.02 -5.52
CA LEU A 72 -7.84 0.52 -4.27
C LEU A 72 -6.90 -0.47 -3.55
N TYR A 73 -7.26 -1.76 -3.51
CA TYR A 73 -6.43 -2.79 -2.91
C TYR A 73 -5.20 -3.07 -3.76
N LEU A 74 -5.35 -3.05 -5.09
CA LEU A 74 -4.22 -3.18 -6.02
C LEU A 74 -3.20 -2.04 -5.84
N GLY A 75 -3.66 -0.79 -5.74
CA GLY A 75 -2.76 0.33 -5.46
C GLY A 75 -2.08 0.20 -4.09
N SER A 76 -2.78 -0.34 -3.09
CA SER A 76 -2.23 -0.61 -1.75
C SER A 76 -1.13 -1.68 -1.77
N THR A 77 -1.33 -2.77 -2.51
CA THR A 77 -0.35 -3.85 -2.60
C THR A 77 0.89 -3.42 -3.39
N LEU A 78 0.72 -2.62 -4.45
CA LEU A 78 1.85 -2.01 -5.17
C LEU A 78 2.65 -1.05 -4.28
N LEU A 79 1.99 -0.22 -3.48
CA LEU A 79 2.66 0.63 -2.49
C LEU A 79 3.48 -0.19 -1.47
N ALA A 80 2.90 -1.27 -0.95
CA ALA A 80 3.60 -2.15 -0.02
C ALA A 80 4.79 -2.86 -0.68
N ALA A 81 4.62 -3.35 -1.91
CA ALA A 81 5.70 -3.97 -2.67
C ALA A 81 6.85 -2.99 -2.94
N GLY A 82 6.54 -1.76 -3.35
CA GLY A 82 7.55 -0.71 -3.55
C GLY A 82 8.30 -0.36 -2.27
N PHE A 83 7.59 -0.29 -1.13
CA PHE A 83 8.20 -0.05 0.18
C PHE A 83 9.15 -1.19 0.59
N VAL A 84 8.72 -2.45 0.42
CA VAL A 84 9.55 -3.63 0.69
C VAL A 84 10.81 -3.62 -0.18
N VAL A 85 10.67 -3.37 -1.48
CA VAL A 85 11.82 -3.28 -2.41
C VAL A 85 12.76 -2.15 -1.99
N ALA A 86 12.24 -0.98 -1.62
CA ALA A 86 13.04 0.16 -1.18
C ALA A 86 13.80 -0.10 0.13
N THR A 87 13.22 -0.86 1.07
CA THR A 87 13.88 -1.19 2.35
C THR A 87 15.05 -2.16 2.20
N HIS A 88 15.04 -3.00 1.14
CA HIS A 88 16.12 -3.93 0.79
C HIS A 88 16.59 -4.81 1.98
N SER A 89 15.63 -5.33 2.74
CA SER A 89 15.89 -6.10 3.98
C SER A 89 14.85 -7.20 4.18
N TRP A 90 15.29 -8.45 4.29
CA TRP A 90 14.40 -9.61 4.46
C TRP A 90 13.54 -9.55 5.72
N SER A 91 14.08 -9.00 6.81
CA SER A 91 13.34 -8.82 8.06
C SER A 91 12.26 -7.74 7.93
N ALA A 92 12.55 -6.62 7.27
CA ALA A 92 11.55 -5.61 6.96
C ALA A 92 10.45 -6.17 6.06
N THR A 93 10.80 -7.00 5.07
CA THR A 93 9.84 -7.71 4.21
C THR A 93 8.89 -8.60 5.02
N ALA A 94 9.42 -9.44 5.91
CA ALA A 94 8.62 -10.35 6.72
C ALA A 94 7.61 -9.60 7.61
N ILE A 95 8.03 -8.49 8.22
CA ILE A 95 7.16 -7.65 9.07
C ILE A 95 6.03 -7.04 8.24
N VAL A 96 6.34 -6.48 7.06
CA VAL A 96 5.34 -5.87 6.19
C VAL A 96 4.34 -6.91 5.69
N LEU A 97 4.80 -8.09 5.28
CA LEU A 97 3.92 -9.17 4.86
C LEU A 97 3.02 -9.66 6.00
N GLY A 98 3.57 -9.81 7.21
CA GLY A 98 2.79 -10.18 8.40
C GLY A 98 1.72 -9.15 8.78
N TYR A 99 1.93 -7.87 8.47
CA TYR A 99 0.92 -6.82 8.66
C TYR A 99 -0.19 -6.85 7.59
N PHE A 100 0.10 -7.36 6.39
CA PHE A 100 -0.85 -7.45 5.28
C PHE A 100 -1.67 -8.76 5.26
N ALA A 101 -1.21 -9.80 5.93
CA ALA A 101 -1.91 -11.08 6.13
C ALA A 101 -3.09 -10.95 7.11
#